data_AF-A0A3A4AQV1-F1
#
_entry.id   AF-A0A3A4AQV1-F1
#
_cell.length_a   1.000
_cell.length_b   1.000
_cell.length_c   1.000
_cell.angle_alpha   90.00
_cell.angle_beta   90.00
_cell.angle_gamma   90.00
#
_symmetry.space_group_name_H-M   'P 1'
#
loop_
_entity.id
_entity.type
_entity.pdbx_description
1 polymer ?
#
loop_
_entity_poly.entity_id
_entity_poly.type
_entity_poly.pdbx_seq_one_letter_code
_entity_poly.pdbx_strand_id
1 'polypeptide(L)'
;MRGLFAGGTLCAEAELIAREALGEAAGSFTDFGDDAFTRGRPHPMIDPGPRLERLAADADDPACGVLLLDVVLGHAAEEDPAARLAPLVTRARRNGAHVVISLCGARGDPQDLARQARALNDAGAAVFASNAAAARHAALLATPAKTPSPPPAPAPPSPGEPPPGGGPLLGPGPPSAPGPGGG
;
A
#
# COMPACT_ATOMS: atom_id res chain seq x y z
N MET A 1 1.73 4.47 -6.81
CA MET A 1 0.96 3.20 -6.76
C MET A 1 0.59 2.75 -8.16
N ARG A 2 -0.02 1.57 -8.34
CA ARG A 2 -0.51 1.09 -9.66
C ARG A 2 -2.01 0.80 -9.58
N GLY A 3 -2.78 1.48 -10.43
CA GLY A 3 -4.22 1.31 -10.58
C GLY A 3 -4.56 0.46 -11.81
N LEU A 4 -5.29 -0.64 -11.62
CA LEU A 4 -5.69 -1.57 -12.69
C LEU A 4 -7.21 -1.68 -12.74
N PHE A 5 -7.83 -0.99 -13.70
CA PHE A 5 -9.28 -0.80 -13.75
C PHE A 5 -9.91 -1.52 -14.95
N ALA A 6 -11.13 -1.98 -14.79
CA ALA A 6 -11.99 -2.43 -15.88
C ALA A 6 -12.98 -1.33 -16.33
N GLY A 7 -13.37 -0.43 -15.43
CA GLY A 7 -14.23 0.71 -15.75
C GLY A 7 -13.45 2.03 -15.89
N GLY A 8 -13.47 2.63 -17.08
CA GLY A 8 -12.75 3.88 -17.36
C GLY A 8 -13.12 5.06 -16.48
N THR A 9 -14.40 5.24 -16.13
CA THR A 9 -14.81 6.32 -15.20
C THR A 9 -14.23 6.11 -13.80
N LEU A 10 -14.18 4.87 -13.32
CA LEU A 10 -13.58 4.53 -12.03
C LEU A 10 -12.07 4.77 -12.05
N CYS A 11 -11.42 4.42 -13.17
CA CYS A 11 -10.01 4.69 -13.39
C CYS A 11 -9.69 6.19 -13.33
N ALA A 12 -10.44 7.00 -14.08
CA ALA A 12 -10.25 8.45 -14.15
C ALA A 12 -10.50 9.13 -12.79
N GLU A 13 -11.55 8.72 -12.06
CA GLU A 13 -11.81 9.23 -10.71
C GLU A 13 -10.68 8.88 -9.74
N ALA A 14 -10.23 7.62 -9.74
CA ALA A 14 -9.16 7.17 -8.85
C ALA A 14 -7.83 7.88 -9.14
N GLU A 15 -7.51 8.07 -10.42
CA GLU A 15 -6.33 8.82 -10.84
C GLU A 15 -6.38 10.27 -10.38
N LEU A 16 -7.54 10.94 -10.52
CA LEU A 16 -7.72 12.32 -10.08
C LEU A 16 -7.49 12.45 -8.57
N ILE A 17 -8.13 11.59 -7.77
CA ILE A 17 -7.98 11.58 -6.31
C ILE A 17 -6.53 11.30 -5.89
N ALA A 18 -5.88 10.35 -6.57
CA ALA A 18 -4.50 10.01 -6.31
C ALA A 18 -3.53 11.17 -6.62
N ARG A 19 -3.73 11.85 -7.75
CA ARG A 19 -2.93 13.01 -8.16
C ARG A 19 -3.14 14.20 -7.23
N GLU A 20 -4.37 14.41 -6.75
CA GLU A 20 -4.65 15.43 -5.74
C GLU A 20 -3.87 15.16 -4.44
N ALA A 21 -3.77 13.90 -4.01
CA ALA A 21 -3.11 13.53 -2.76
C ALA A 21 -1.58 13.42 -2.87
N LEU A 22 -1.05 12.94 -4.00
CA LEU A 22 0.35 12.53 -4.16
C LEU A 22 1.12 13.30 -5.25
N GLY A 23 0.44 14.13 -6.05
CA GLY A 23 1.03 14.81 -7.20
C GLY A 23 1.64 13.83 -8.21
N GLU A 24 2.85 14.12 -8.68
CA GLU A 24 3.60 13.27 -9.61
C GLU A 24 3.93 11.87 -9.04
N ALA A 25 3.88 11.69 -7.72
CA ALA A 25 4.13 10.41 -7.06
C ALA A 25 2.91 9.46 -7.04
N ALA A 26 1.76 9.88 -7.62
CA ALA A 26 0.56 9.05 -7.70
C ALA A 26 0.81 7.69 -8.37
N GLY A 27 1.74 7.64 -9.33
CA GLY A 27 2.07 6.44 -10.08
C GLY A 27 1.22 6.28 -11.34
N SER A 28 0.89 5.06 -11.72
CA SER A 28 0.22 4.77 -13.00
C SER A 28 -1.17 4.19 -12.81
N PHE A 29 -2.07 4.53 -13.73
CA PHE A 29 -3.46 4.05 -13.77
C PHE A 29 -3.73 3.55 -15.18
N THR A 30 -4.34 2.37 -15.29
CA THR A 30 -4.61 1.74 -16.58
C THR A 30 -6.06 1.30 -16.63
N ASP A 31 -6.78 1.84 -17.61
CA ASP A 31 -8.12 1.39 -17.99
C ASP A 31 -8.00 0.26 -19.01
N PHE A 32 -8.24 -0.98 -18.56
CA PHE A 32 -8.25 -2.14 -19.45
C PHE A 32 -9.54 -2.24 -20.26
N GLY A 33 -10.55 -1.41 -19.97
CA GLY A 33 -11.78 -1.31 -20.74
C GLY A 33 -11.64 -0.50 -22.02
N ASP A 34 -10.57 0.30 -22.13
CA ASP A 34 -10.26 1.10 -23.31
C ASP A 34 -10.14 0.21 -24.58
N ASP A 35 -10.61 0.73 -25.72
CA ASP A 35 -10.55 0.12 -27.04
C ASP A 35 -9.14 -0.39 -27.40
N ALA A 36 -8.09 0.26 -26.91
CA ALA A 36 -6.70 -0.16 -27.09
C ALA A 36 -6.43 -1.57 -26.53
N PHE A 37 -7.11 -1.95 -25.43
CA PHE A 37 -6.96 -3.25 -24.77
C PHE A 37 -8.03 -4.27 -25.16
N THR A 38 -9.17 -3.82 -25.69
CA THR A 38 -10.32 -4.67 -26.05
C THR A 38 -10.44 -4.95 -27.55
N ARG A 39 -9.58 -4.38 -28.41
CA ARG A 39 -9.60 -4.66 -29.85
C ARG A 39 -9.36 -6.16 -30.13
N GLY A 40 -10.42 -6.84 -30.59
CA GLY A 40 -10.39 -8.27 -30.89
C GLY A 40 -10.41 -9.18 -29.65
N ARG A 41 -10.78 -8.65 -28.48
CA ARG A 41 -10.82 -9.38 -27.20
C ARG A 41 -12.09 -9.02 -26.42
N PRO A 42 -12.60 -9.90 -25.55
CA PRO A 42 -13.67 -9.53 -24.65
C PRO A 42 -13.24 -8.40 -23.70
N HIS A 43 -14.20 -7.57 -23.29
CA HIS A 43 -13.97 -6.54 -22.28
C HIS A 43 -13.46 -7.17 -20.96
N PRO A 44 -12.59 -6.52 -20.18
CA PRO A 44 -12.01 -7.07 -18.93
C PRO A 44 -13.04 -7.45 -17.86
N MET A 45 -14.27 -6.93 -17.95
CA MET A 45 -15.36 -7.39 -17.09
C MET A 45 -15.81 -8.82 -17.43
N ILE A 46 -15.71 -9.22 -18.71
CA ILE A 46 -16.10 -10.54 -19.23
C ILE A 46 -14.91 -11.52 -19.15
N ASP A 47 -13.74 -11.10 -19.65
CA ASP A 47 -12.50 -11.88 -19.59
C ASP A 47 -11.40 -11.05 -18.89
N PRO A 48 -11.14 -11.28 -17.59
CA PRO A 48 -10.17 -10.49 -16.84
C PRO A 48 -8.71 -10.88 -17.13
N GLY A 49 -8.44 -11.84 -18.03
CA GLY A 49 -7.12 -12.41 -18.30
C GLY A 49 -5.98 -11.38 -18.40
N PRO A 50 -6.04 -10.38 -19.30
CA PRO A 50 -4.98 -9.37 -19.46
C PRO A 50 -4.70 -8.58 -18.19
N ARG A 51 -5.78 -8.26 -17.47
CA ARG A 51 -5.70 -7.49 -16.23
C ARG A 51 -5.07 -8.33 -15.11
N LEU A 52 -5.40 -9.62 -15.06
CA LEU A 52 -4.79 -10.57 -14.10
C LEU A 52 -3.31 -10.81 -14.38
N GLU A 53 -2.92 -10.91 -15.65
CA GLU A 53 -1.51 -11.00 -16.06
C GLU A 53 -0.72 -9.78 -15.59
N ARG A 54 -1.27 -8.57 -15.82
CA ARG A 54 -0.64 -7.34 -15.34
C ARG A 54 -0.58 -7.28 -13.81
N LEU A 55 -1.66 -7.66 -13.13
CA LEU A 55 -1.70 -7.72 -11.67
C LEU A 55 -0.62 -8.68 -11.12
N ALA A 56 -0.43 -9.84 -11.75
CA ALA A 56 0.61 -10.77 -11.34
C ALA A 56 2.02 -10.18 -11.50
N ALA A 57 2.30 -9.51 -12.62
CA ALA A 57 3.57 -8.85 -12.85
C ALA A 57 3.82 -7.70 -11.85
N ASP A 58 2.80 -6.86 -11.61
CA ASP A 58 2.92 -5.75 -10.67
C ASP A 58 3.03 -6.25 -9.21
N ALA A 59 2.43 -7.40 -8.87
CA ALA A 59 2.55 -8.03 -7.56
C ALA A 59 3.96 -8.57 -7.27
N ASP A 60 4.76 -8.86 -8.29
CA ASP A 60 6.15 -9.28 -8.15
C ASP A 60 7.15 -8.13 -8.18
N ASP A 61 6.69 -6.93 -8.51
CA ASP A 61 7.57 -5.78 -8.67
C ASP A 61 7.82 -5.10 -7.31
N PRO A 62 9.05 -5.12 -6.78
CA PRO A 62 9.36 -4.53 -5.48
C PRO A 62 9.19 -2.99 -5.45
N ALA A 63 9.13 -2.33 -6.60
CA ALA A 63 8.82 -0.90 -6.68
C ALA A 63 7.31 -0.61 -6.56
N CYS A 64 6.46 -1.64 -6.60
CA CYS A 64 5.02 -1.51 -6.43
C CYS A 64 4.59 -1.76 -4.97
N GLY A 65 4.47 -0.68 -4.18
CA GLY A 65 4.00 -0.79 -2.79
C GLY A 65 2.48 -0.90 -2.62
N VAL A 66 1.70 -0.47 -3.63
CA VAL A 66 0.22 -0.44 -3.55
C VAL A 66 -0.40 -0.72 -4.91
N LEU A 67 -1.35 -1.65 -4.92
CA LEU A 67 -2.20 -2.04 -6.04
C LEU A 67 -3.65 -1.62 -5.75
N LEU A 68 -4.25 -0.84 -6.65
CA LEU A 68 -5.65 -0.43 -6.58
C LEU A 68 -6.42 -1.03 -7.75
N LEU A 69 -7.54 -1.71 -7.46
CA LEU A 69 -8.38 -2.34 -8.48
C LEU A 69 -9.86 -1.99 -8.29
N ASP A 70 -10.63 -2.03 -9.36
CA ASP A 70 -12.08 -2.15 -9.29
C ASP A 70 -12.52 -3.61 -9.49
N VAL A 71 -13.60 -4.02 -8.85
CA VAL A 71 -14.32 -5.26 -9.15
C VAL A 71 -15.75 -4.86 -9.40
N VAL A 72 -16.20 -5.00 -10.65
CA VAL A 72 -17.56 -4.65 -11.05
C VAL A 72 -18.35 -5.95 -11.26
N LEU A 73 -19.38 -6.14 -10.45
CA LEU A 73 -20.29 -7.27 -10.52
C LEU A 73 -21.48 -6.97 -11.45
N GLY A 74 -22.25 -8.00 -11.77
CA GLY A 74 -23.44 -7.87 -12.60
C GLY A 74 -23.52 -8.94 -13.67
N HIS A 75 -24.58 -8.85 -14.47
CA HIS A 75 -24.81 -9.78 -15.58
C HIS A 75 -23.70 -9.66 -16.62
N ALA A 76 -23.27 -10.81 -17.16
CA ALA A 76 -22.19 -10.94 -18.14
C ALA A 76 -20.78 -10.55 -17.63
N ALA A 77 -20.62 -10.18 -16.36
CA ALA A 77 -19.29 -10.11 -15.76
C ALA A 77 -18.78 -11.52 -15.38
N GLU A 78 -17.47 -11.63 -15.11
CA GLU A 78 -16.82 -12.83 -14.57
C GLU A 78 -17.64 -13.45 -13.41
N GLU A 79 -17.72 -14.79 -13.40
CA GLU A 79 -18.62 -15.54 -12.53
C GLU A 79 -18.15 -15.52 -11.08
N ASP A 80 -16.84 -15.62 -10.85
CA ASP A 80 -16.24 -15.53 -9.51
C ASP A 80 -14.94 -14.70 -9.50
N PRO A 81 -15.05 -13.35 -9.54
CA PRO A 81 -13.89 -12.47 -9.53
C PRO A 81 -12.97 -12.70 -8.33
N ALA A 82 -13.53 -12.96 -7.15
CA ALA A 82 -12.75 -13.21 -5.95
C ALA A 82 -11.92 -14.48 -6.05
N ALA A 83 -12.44 -15.57 -6.62
CA ALA A 83 -11.67 -16.79 -6.82
C ALA A 83 -10.45 -16.57 -7.73
N ARG A 84 -10.58 -15.72 -8.76
CA ARG A 84 -9.48 -15.36 -9.67
C ARG A 84 -8.46 -14.42 -9.03
N LEU A 85 -8.92 -13.46 -8.22
CA LEU A 85 -8.08 -12.43 -7.63
C LEU A 85 -7.39 -12.87 -6.34
N ALA A 86 -8.03 -13.67 -5.48
CA ALA A 86 -7.51 -14.03 -4.16
C ALA A 86 -6.08 -14.61 -4.16
N PRO A 87 -5.68 -15.48 -5.10
CA PRO A 87 -4.29 -15.95 -5.19
C PRO A 87 -3.30 -14.81 -5.46
N LEU A 88 -3.66 -13.85 -6.32
CA LEU A 88 -2.82 -12.70 -6.67
C LEU A 88 -2.77 -11.67 -5.53
N VAL A 89 -3.88 -11.46 -4.82
CA VAL A 89 -3.89 -10.66 -3.59
C VAL A 89 -2.94 -11.24 -2.56
N THR A 90 -3.03 -12.55 -2.31
CA THR A 90 -2.15 -13.25 -1.36
C THR A 90 -0.68 -13.12 -1.77
N ARG A 91 -0.40 -13.25 -3.07
CA ARG A 91 0.95 -13.09 -3.63
C ARG A 91 1.49 -11.67 -3.41
N ALA A 92 0.74 -10.64 -3.81
CA ALA A 92 1.13 -9.24 -3.63
C ALA A 92 1.46 -8.92 -2.17
N ARG A 93 0.62 -9.38 -1.24
CA ARG A 93 0.86 -9.19 0.21
C ARG A 93 2.12 -9.86 0.71
N ARG A 94 2.40 -11.09 0.26
CA ARG A 94 3.65 -11.78 0.61
C ARG A 94 4.88 -11.03 0.10
N ASN A 95 4.76 -10.35 -1.02
CA ASN A 95 5.81 -9.53 -1.61
C ASN A 95 5.86 -8.09 -1.03
N GLY A 96 5.02 -7.78 -0.04
CA GLY A 96 5.03 -6.48 0.66
C GLY A 96 4.13 -5.41 0.05
N ALA A 97 3.36 -5.72 -0.99
CA ALA A 97 2.42 -4.78 -1.60
C ALA A 97 1.05 -4.81 -0.89
N HIS A 98 0.46 -3.64 -0.69
CA HIS A 98 -0.94 -3.52 -0.27
C HIS A 98 -1.87 -3.69 -1.47
N VAL A 99 -3.01 -4.35 -1.27
CA VAL A 99 -4.06 -4.44 -2.30
C VAL A 99 -5.33 -3.79 -1.79
N VAL A 100 -5.84 -2.83 -2.56
CA VAL A 100 -7.07 -2.09 -2.28
C VAL A 100 -8.05 -2.33 -3.42
N ILE A 101 -9.31 -2.66 -3.09
CA ILE A 101 -10.33 -3.00 -4.07
C ILE A 101 -11.57 -2.13 -3.87
N SER A 102 -12.00 -1.45 -4.94
CA SER A 102 -13.33 -0.87 -5.05
C SER A 102 -14.29 -1.93 -5.60
N LEU A 103 -15.13 -2.50 -4.73
CA LEU A 103 -16.13 -3.49 -5.10
C LEU A 103 -17.46 -2.79 -5.42
N CYS A 104 -17.84 -2.78 -6.69
CA CYS A 104 -19.07 -2.21 -7.21
C CYS A 104 -20.03 -3.34 -7.61
N GLY A 105 -21.23 -3.34 -7.06
CA GLY A 105 -22.27 -4.33 -7.37
C GLY A 105 -23.51 -4.15 -6.51
N ALA A 106 -24.60 -4.79 -6.91
CA ALA A 106 -25.85 -4.84 -6.19
C ALA A 106 -25.97 -6.13 -5.37
N ARG A 107 -26.80 -6.10 -4.31
CA ARG A 107 -27.08 -7.28 -3.48
C ARG A 107 -27.70 -8.45 -4.26
N GLY A 108 -28.33 -8.17 -5.39
CA GLY A 108 -28.97 -9.17 -6.25
C GLY A 108 -28.12 -9.66 -7.42
N ASP A 109 -26.85 -9.24 -7.50
CA ASP A 109 -25.98 -9.69 -8.59
C ASP A 109 -25.64 -11.19 -8.45
N PRO A 110 -25.49 -11.93 -9.58
CA PRO A 110 -25.26 -13.37 -9.58
C PRO A 110 -24.03 -13.82 -8.77
N GLN A 111 -23.01 -12.96 -8.66
CA GLN A 111 -21.74 -13.27 -8.01
C GLN A 111 -21.80 -13.26 -6.47
N ASP A 112 -22.92 -12.80 -5.88
CA ASP A 112 -23.09 -12.53 -4.45
C ASP A 112 -22.08 -11.51 -3.91
N LEU A 113 -22.50 -10.24 -3.83
CA LEU A 113 -21.69 -9.12 -3.36
C LEU A 113 -21.02 -9.39 -2.00
N ALA A 114 -21.75 -10.00 -1.05
CA ALA A 114 -21.24 -10.23 0.29
C ALA A 114 -20.18 -11.34 0.30
N ARG A 115 -20.41 -12.43 -0.47
CA ARG A 115 -19.43 -13.50 -0.66
C ARG A 115 -18.14 -12.96 -1.29
N GLN A 116 -18.25 -12.17 -2.37
CA GLN A 116 -17.10 -11.58 -3.05
C GLN A 116 -16.28 -10.70 -2.10
N ALA A 117 -16.94 -9.81 -1.36
CA ALA A 117 -16.26 -8.95 -0.40
C ALA A 117 -15.54 -9.75 0.69
N ARG A 118 -16.18 -10.78 1.24
CA ARG A 118 -15.59 -11.64 2.28
C ARG A 118 -14.36 -12.37 1.76
N ALA A 119 -14.46 -13.01 0.59
CA ALA A 119 -13.34 -13.76 0.01
C ALA A 119 -12.12 -12.87 -0.30
N LEU A 120 -12.34 -11.65 -0.80
CA LEU A 120 -11.27 -10.69 -1.06
C LEU A 120 -10.62 -10.17 0.24
N ASN A 121 -11.41 -9.89 1.27
CA ASN A 121 -10.88 -9.51 2.59
C ASN A 121 -10.11 -10.67 3.24
N ASP A 122 -10.62 -11.91 3.16
CA ASP A 122 -9.95 -13.10 3.68
C ASP A 122 -8.59 -13.33 3.00
N ALA A 123 -8.46 -12.99 1.71
CA ALA A 123 -7.17 -12.99 0.99
C ALA A 123 -6.23 -11.84 1.42
N GLY A 124 -6.77 -10.83 2.11
CA GLY A 124 -6.04 -9.71 2.70
C GLY A 124 -6.14 -8.39 1.94
N ALA A 125 -7.03 -8.26 0.97
CA ALA A 125 -7.31 -6.96 0.35
C ALA A 125 -8.14 -6.07 1.28
N ALA A 126 -7.92 -4.75 1.21
CA ALA A 126 -8.83 -3.78 1.80
C ALA A 126 -9.97 -3.49 0.80
N VAL A 127 -11.19 -3.90 1.12
CA VAL A 127 -12.34 -3.80 0.20
C VAL A 127 -13.26 -2.65 0.59
N PHE A 128 -13.58 -1.79 -0.37
CA PHE A 128 -14.43 -0.62 -0.22
C PHE A 128 -15.60 -0.68 -1.19
N ALA A 129 -16.79 -0.20 -0.76
CA ALA A 129 -17.94 -0.04 -1.64
C ALA A 129 -17.94 1.28 -2.45
N SER A 130 -16.94 2.14 -2.22
CA SER A 130 -16.78 3.43 -2.88
C SER A 130 -15.39 3.51 -3.50
N ASN A 131 -15.34 3.80 -4.80
CA ASN A 131 -14.10 4.00 -5.53
C ASN A 131 -13.28 5.17 -4.98
N ALA A 132 -13.95 6.28 -4.67
CA ALA A 132 -13.31 7.42 -4.03
C ALA A 132 -12.69 7.07 -2.66
N ALA A 133 -13.38 6.28 -1.83
CA ALA A 133 -12.83 5.82 -0.55
C ALA A 133 -11.64 4.88 -0.74
N ALA A 134 -11.72 3.95 -1.70
CA ALA A 134 -10.63 3.06 -2.08
C ALA A 134 -9.39 3.84 -2.53
N ALA A 135 -9.56 4.82 -3.44
CA ALA A 135 -8.48 5.63 -3.98
C ALA A 135 -7.80 6.47 -2.88
N ARG A 136 -8.58 7.11 -1.98
CA ARG A 136 -8.03 7.83 -0.83
C ARG A 136 -7.23 6.92 0.09
N HIS A 137 -7.75 5.73 0.38
CA HIS A 137 -7.05 4.76 1.22
C HIS A 137 -5.74 4.28 0.57
N ALA A 138 -5.77 3.98 -0.73
CA ALA A 138 -4.58 3.59 -1.48
C ALA A 138 -3.52 4.72 -1.49
N ALA A 139 -3.94 5.98 -1.64
CA ALA A 139 -3.03 7.12 -1.57
C ALA A 139 -2.39 7.30 -0.19
N LEU A 140 -3.15 7.07 0.90
CA LEU A 140 -2.61 7.07 2.26
C LEU A 140 -1.53 6.00 2.45
N LEU A 141 -1.77 4.78 1.95
CA LEU A 141 -0.79 3.69 2.01
C LEU A 141 0.47 3.96 1.17
N ALA A 142 0.31 4.67 0.05
CA ALA A 142 1.42 5.03 -0.84
C ALA A 142 2.23 6.23 -0.33
N THR A 143 1.76 6.94 0.70
CA THR A 143 2.52 8.03 1.31
C THR A 143 3.68 7.42 2.10
N PRO A 144 4.95 7.74 1.78
CA PRO A 144 6.07 7.25 2.56
C PRO A 144 5.92 7.72 4.00
N ALA A 145 6.17 6.83 4.97
CA ALA A 145 6.22 7.20 6.37
C ALA A 145 7.21 8.36 6.50
N LYS A 146 6.73 9.51 6.97
CA LYS A 146 7.60 10.64 7.29
C LYS A 146 8.52 10.15 8.40
N THR A 147 9.79 9.86 8.10
CA THR A 147 10.78 9.64 9.15
C THR A 147 10.71 10.88 10.05
N PRO A 148 10.39 10.75 11.35
CA PRO A 148 10.41 11.91 12.22
C PRO A 148 11.81 12.51 12.11
N SER A 149 11.87 13.78 11.69
CA SER A 149 13.14 14.51 11.68
C SER A 149 13.73 14.41 13.08
N PRO A 150 15.03 14.12 13.24
CA PRO A 150 15.66 14.22 14.55
C PRO A 150 15.36 15.61 15.12
N PRO A 151 15.11 15.74 16.44
CA PRO A 151 14.89 17.03 17.06
C PRO A 151 16.05 17.96 16.65
N PRO A 152 15.77 19.25 16.39
CA PRO A 152 16.82 20.19 16.05
C PRO A 152 17.93 20.12 17.12
N ALA A 153 19.19 20.11 16.66
CA ALA A 153 20.32 20.15 17.57
C ALA A 153 20.12 21.34 18.55
N PRO A 154 20.45 21.17 19.84
CA PRO A 154 20.33 22.26 20.79
C PRO A 154 21.08 23.47 20.24
N ALA A 155 20.45 24.65 20.33
CA ALA A 155 21.06 25.89 19.88
C ALA A 155 22.44 26.04 20.53
N PRO A 156 23.46 26.52 19.79
CA PRO A 156 24.74 26.83 20.40
C PRO A 156 24.53 27.84 21.55
N PRO A 157 25.27 27.72 22.66
CA PRO A 157 25.13 28.64 23.77
C PRO A 157 25.35 30.08 23.28
N SER A 158 24.54 31.01 23.78
CA SER A 158 24.69 32.43 23.46
C SER A 158 26.08 32.91 23.88
N PRO A 159 26.75 33.78 23.10
CA PRO A 159 28.05 34.32 23.50
C PRO A 159 27.88 35.11 24.82
N GLY A 160 28.32 34.51 25.93
CA GLY A 160 28.23 35.10 27.27
C GLY A 160 27.85 34.12 28.39
N GLU A 161 27.44 32.88 28.08
CA GLU A 161 27.11 31.90 29.12
C GLU A 161 28.39 31.21 29.65
N PRO A 162 28.70 31.29 30.96
CA PRO A 162 29.86 30.60 31.52
C PRO A 162 29.63 29.08 31.48
N PRO A 163 30.69 28.28 31.27
CA PRO A 163 30.56 26.83 31.21
C PRO A 163 30.01 26.27 32.53
N PRO A 164 29.22 25.17 32.51
CA PRO A 164 28.79 24.52 33.73
C PRO A 164 30.01 24.06 34.53
N GLY A 165 30.03 24.41 35.81
CA GLY A 165 31.15 24.20 36.72
C GLY A 165 31.62 22.74 36.73
N GLY A 166 32.90 22.54 36.46
CA GLY A 166 33.57 21.25 36.65
C GLY A 166 33.52 20.88 38.14
N GLY A 167 32.86 19.77 38.45
CA GLY A 167 32.98 19.12 39.74
C GLY A 167 34.42 18.66 40.00
N PRO A 168 34.84 18.54 41.26
CA PRO A 168 36.23 18.28 41.61
C PRO A 168 36.70 16.93 41.08
N LEU A 169 37.90 16.93 40.49
CA LEU A 169 38.68 15.76 40.13
C LEU A 169 38.95 14.91 41.39
N LEU A 170 38.23 13.80 41.53
CA LEU A 170 38.62 12.72 42.44
C LEU A 170 39.88 12.07 41.86
N GLY A 171 41.00 12.25 42.57
CA GLY A 171 42.30 11.67 42.23
C GLY A 171 42.30 10.13 42.31
N PRO A 172 43.32 9.48 41.74
CA PRO A 172 43.40 8.02 41.70
C PRO A 172 43.55 7.45 43.12
N GLY A 173 42.67 6.50 43.47
CA GLY A 173 42.70 5.78 44.73
C GLY A 173 43.94 4.88 44.88
N PRO A 174 44.32 4.50 46.12
CA PRO A 174 45.53 3.72 46.39
C PRO A 174 45.42 2.28 45.87
N PRO A 175 46.56 1.61 45.61
CA PRO A 175 46.58 0.24 45.10
C PRO A 175 46.17 -0.79 46.17
N SER A 176 45.32 -1.74 45.77
CA SER A 176 44.90 -2.87 46.58
C SER A 176 46.05 -3.86 46.86
N ALA A 177 46.17 -4.30 48.11
CA ALA A 177 47.13 -5.31 48.55
C ALA A 177 46.80 -6.72 48.00
N PRO A 178 47.81 -7.61 47.84
CA PRO A 178 47.58 -8.99 47.43
C PRO A 178 47.10 -9.85 48.60
N GLY A 179 45.99 -10.58 48.41
CA GLY A 179 45.52 -11.60 49.35
C GLY A 179 46.35 -12.90 49.26
N PRO A 180 46.43 -13.70 50.33
CA PRO A 180 47.33 -14.85 50.42
C PRO A 180 46.77 -16.04 49.64
N GLY A 181 47.69 -16.85 49.10
CA GLY A 181 47.37 -18.14 48.50
C GLY A 181 47.11 -19.24 49.52
N GLY A 182 46.57 -20.35 49.00
CA GLY A 182 46.64 -21.67 49.63
C GLY A 182 45.28 -22.35 49.80
N GLY A 183 45.10 -23.51 49.15
CA GLY A 183 44.02 -24.46 49.39
C GLY A 183 43.65 -25.29 48.18
#